data_AF-A0A2M9L434-F1
#
_entry.id   AF-A0A2M9L434-F1
#
_cell.length_a   1.000
_cell.length_b   1.000
_cell.length_c   1.000
_cell.angle_alpha   90.00
_cell.angle_beta   90.00
_cell.angle_gamma   90.00
#
_symmetry.space_group_name_H-M   'P 1'
#
loop_
_entity.id
_entity.type
_entity.pdbx_description
1 polymer ?
#
loop_
_entity_poly.entity_id
_entity_poly.type
_entity_poly.pdbx_seq_one_letter_code
_entity_poly.pdbx_strand_id
1 'polypeptide(L)'
;MGRPGFPRVRQNPWTPHQRRRAPAVPSSGLEAEPTGTVWWPHLAGQSRVPLRETVGQGHAGRHPPQRHRPGRRTVRATVRGFSSPDIDLDEFAPEDPESFAFLLQAIVGPEDGPGSESLQFTVCTPRHLSRLIEDLGVVPGHGLVVVETCRLDRVLAYVERMIGRQTGEDWPAVAKNLGRIGTMEFDDPL
;
A
#
# COMPACT_ATOMS: atom_id res chain seq x y z
N MET A 1 -48.59 10.65 -19.00
CA MET A 1 -47.84 9.97 -17.92
C MET A 1 -46.58 9.38 -18.51
N GLY A 2 -45.44 10.09 -18.42
CA GLY A 2 -44.14 9.62 -18.90
C GLY A 2 -43.31 9.13 -17.71
N ARG A 3 -42.73 7.93 -17.81
CA ARG A 3 -41.82 7.39 -16.79
C ARG A 3 -40.48 8.15 -16.83
N PRO A 4 -39.87 8.49 -15.67
CA PRO A 4 -38.55 9.09 -15.67
C PRO A 4 -37.50 8.02 -16.02
N GLY A 5 -36.63 8.35 -16.99
CA GLY A 5 -35.51 7.50 -17.38
C GLY A 5 -34.46 7.43 -16.27
N PHE A 6 -34.00 6.23 -15.96
CA PHE A 6 -32.85 6.01 -15.10
C PHE A 6 -31.60 6.65 -15.73
N PRO A 7 -30.76 7.37 -14.98
CA PRO A 7 -29.48 7.82 -15.50
C PRO A 7 -28.58 6.61 -15.76
N ARG A 8 -27.94 6.60 -16.94
CA ARG A 8 -26.88 5.65 -17.28
C ARG A 8 -25.81 5.66 -16.19
N VAL A 9 -25.53 4.51 -15.60
CA VAL A 9 -24.34 4.27 -14.76
C VAL A 9 -23.11 4.60 -15.61
N ARG A 10 -22.47 5.74 -15.32
CA ARG A 10 -21.13 6.04 -15.85
C ARG A 10 -20.11 5.29 -14.99
N GLN A 11 -19.10 4.73 -15.64
CA GLN A 11 -18.06 3.94 -15.01
C GLN A 11 -17.31 4.77 -13.96
N ASN A 12 -16.99 4.13 -12.83
CA ASN A 12 -16.22 4.72 -11.74
C ASN A 12 -14.81 5.10 -12.25
N PRO A 13 -14.35 6.36 -12.11
CA PRO A 13 -12.98 6.74 -12.49
C PRO A 13 -11.90 6.06 -11.62
N TRP A 14 -12.32 5.42 -10.52
CA TRP A 14 -11.44 4.74 -9.56
C TRP A 14 -11.26 3.24 -9.80
N THR A 15 -11.77 2.68 -10.91
CA THR A 15 -11.52 1.26 -11.21
C THR A 15 -10.14 1.07 -11.85
N PRO A 16 -9.22 0.31 -11.23
CA PRO A 16 -8.04 -0.17 -11.93
C PRO A 16 -8.51 -0.95 -13.16
N HIS A 17 -7.91 -0.69 -14.32
CA HIS A 17 -8.16 -1.51 -15.50
C HIS A 17 -7.84 -2.96 -15.18
N GLN A 18 -8.87 -3.77 -14.90
CA GLN A 18 -8.73 -5.22 -14.85
C GLN A 18 -8.14 -5.65 -16.19
N ARG A 19 -6.93 -6.20 -16.15
CA ARG A 19 -6.24 -6.72 -17.32
C ARG A 19 -7.20 -7.61 -18.10
N ARG A 20 -7.48 -7.25 -19.36
CA ARG A 20 -8.11 -8.18 -20.30
C ARG A 20 -7.19 -9.41 -20.40
N ARG A 21 -7.72 -10.59 -20.07
CA ARG A 21 -7.04 -11.86 -20.35
C ARG A 21 -6.68 -11.90 -21.84
N ALA A 22 -5.41 -12.16 -22.14
CA ALA A 22 -4.99 -12.51 -23.48
C ALA A 22 -5.75 -13.77 -23.94
N PRO A 23 -6.11 -13.90 -25.23
CA PRO A 23 -6.73 -15.12 -25.75
C PRO A 23 -5.76 -16.31 -25.60
N ALA A 24 -6.33 -17.46 -25.25
CA ALA A 24 -5.61 -18.71 -25.09
C ALA A 24 -4.94 -19.13 -26.41
N VAL A 25 -3.63 -19.39 -26.34
CA VAL A 25 -2.89 -20.10 -27.39
C VAL A 25 -3.25 -21.59 -27.26
N PRO A 26 -3.72 -22.28 -28.31
CA PRO A 26 -3.95 -23.71 -28.22
C PRO A 26 -2.59 -24.43 -28.17
N SER A 27 -2.29 -25.05 -27.04
CA SER A 27 -1.15 -25.96 -26.91
C SER A 27 -1.60 -27.36 -27.32
N SER A 28 -1.21 -27.78 -28.52
CA SER A 28 -1.14 -29.20 -28.88
C SER A 28 -0.11 -29.86 -27.96
N GLY A 29 -0.49 -31.01 -27.41
CA GLY A 29 0.18 -31.64 -26.28
C GLY A 29 1.58 -32.17 -26.55
N LEU A 30 2.30 -32.33 -25.46
CA LEU A 30 3.19 -33.45 -25.20
C LEU A 30 3.34 -33.57 -23.68
N GLU A 31 3.04 -34.77 -23.19
CA GLU A 31 3.22 -35.25 -21.82
C GLU A 31 4.63 -35.00 -21.28
N ALA A 32 4.72 -34.59 -20.01
CA ALA A 32 5.61 -35.18 -19.01
C ALA A 32 5.41 -34.53 -17.64
N GLU A 33 4.80 -35.29 -16.72
CA GLU A 33 4.97 -35.19 -15.27
C GLU A 33 5.47 -36.59 -14.82
N PRO A 34 5.99 -36.81 -13.59
CA PRO A 34 6.34 -35.86 -12.52
C PRO A 34 7.75 -36.13 -11.91
N THR A 35 8.27 -35.22 -11.08
CA THR A 35 8.87 -35.50 -9.73
C THR A 35 9.72 -34.34 -9.22
N GLY A 36 9.64 -34.08 -7.90
CA GLY A 36 10.61 -33.27 -7.14
C GLY A 36 9.99 -32.07 -6.44
N THR A 37 9.22 -32.27 -5.36
CA THR A 37 9.71 -32.13 -3.98
C THR A 37 10.18 -30.71 -3.62
N VAL A 38 9.31 -29.98 -2.92
CA VAL A 38 9.75 -29.07 -1.85
C VAL A 38 8.96 -29.39 -0.58
N TRP A 39 9.73 -29.85 0.42
CA TRP A 39 9.44 -30.05 1.83
C TRP A 39 9.72 -28.70 2.54
N TRP A 40 9.00 -28.17 3.55
CA TRP A 40 8.60 -28.70 4.88
C TRP A 40 8.26 -27.46 5.81
N PRO A 41 7.85 -27.56 7.10
CA PRO A 41 6.73 -28.27 7.74
C PRO A 41 6.08 -27.52 8.97
N HIS A 42 5.06 -28.15 9.58
CA HIS A 42 4.65 -28.14 11.02
C HIS A 42 4.33 -26.82 11.75
N LEU A 43 3.17 -26.65 12.43
CA LEU A 43 2.71 -27.29 13.68
C LEU A 43 1.17 -27.18 13.74
N ALA A 44 0.36 -28.23 13.87
CA ALA A 44 0.13 -29.14 15.01
C ALA A 44 -0.34 -28.44 16.32
N GLY A 45 -1.66 -28.46 16.53
CA GLY A 45 -2.32 -29.09 17.69
C GLY A 45 -1.97 -28.67 19.13
N GLN A 46 -2.89 -27.92 19.74
CA GLN A 46 -3.45 -27.99 21.10
C GLN A 46 -2.72 -28.75 22.23
N SER A 47 -2.65 -28.15 23.44
CA SER A 47 -3.07 -28.79 24.71
C SER A 47 -3.11 -27.80 25.91
N ARG A 48 -4.14 -27.94 26.75
CA ARG A 48 -4.35 -27.28 28.05
C ARG A 48 -3.84 -28.15 29.22
N VAL A 49 -3.77 -27.50 30.41
CA VAL A 49 -3.97 -28.02 31.81
C VAL A 49 -2.67 -28.31 32.63
N PRO A 50 -2.60 -28.13 33.99
CA PRO A 50 -3.40 -27.37 34.98
C PRO A 50 -2.62 -26.37 35.87
N LEU A 51 -3.41 -25.67 36.69
CA LEU A 51 -3.10 -24.90 37.91
C LEU A 51 -2.50 -25.76 39.05
N ARG A 52 -1.43 -25.29 39.70
CA ARG A 52 -1.18 -25.50 41.15
C ARG A 52 -0.38 -24.34 41.76
N GLU A 53 -0.89 -23.85 42.87
CA GLU A 53 -0.29 -22.91 43.81
C GLU A 53 0.95 -23.52 44.50
N THR A 54 1.92 -22.67 44.82
CA THR A 54 2.69 -22.78 46.08
C THR A 54 3.07 -21.40 46.56
N VAL A 55 2.65 -21.09 47.79
CA VAL A 55 3.05 -19.94 48.60
C VAL A 55 4.45 -20.20 49.16
N GLY A 56 5.32 -19.18 49.16
CA GLY A 56 6.59 -19.18 49.87
C GLY A 56 7.14 -17.75 50.02
N GLN A 57 6.95 -17.17 51.20
CA GLN A 57 7.55 -15.91 51.65
C GLN A 57 9.03 -16.11 52.04
N GLY A 58 9.90 -15.15 51.71
CA GLY A 58 11.27 -15.06 52.25
C GLY A 58 12.14 -14.02 51.54
N HIS A 59 12.45 -12.94 52.25
CA HIS A 59 13.15 -11.72 51.80
C HIS A 59 14.60 -11.91 51.32
N ALA A 60 14.99 -11.17 50.27
CA ALA A 60 16.23 -10.37 50.22
C ALA A 60 16.25 -9.56 48.91
N GLY A 61 16.37 -8.24 49.03
CA GLY A 61 16.51 -7.34 47.88
C GLY A 61 17.75 -7.66 47.06
N ARG A 62 17.57 -8.36 45.95
CA ARG A 62 18.49 -8.34 44.82
C ARG A 62 17.78 -7.62 43.70
N HIS A 63 18.25 -6.42 43.39
CA HIS A 63 17.89 -5.75 42.14
C HIS A 63 18.12 -6.77 41.00
N PRO A 64 17.11 -7.06 40.16
CA PRO A 64 17.35 -7.85 38.98
C PRO A 64 18.45 -7.16 38.17
N PRO A 65 19.42 -7.89 37.58
CA PRO A 65 20.37 -7.26 36.67
C PRO A 65 19.55 -6.51 35.63
N GLN A 66 19.85 -5.22 35.45
CA GLN A 66 19.27 -4.44 34.38
C GLN A 66 19.53 -5.22 33.10
N ARG A 67 18.50 -5.93 32.62
CA ARG A 67 18.53 -6.51 31.29
C ARG A 67 18.66 -5.30 30.40
N HIS A 68 19.83 -5.09 29.83
CA HIS A 68 19.99 -4.26 28.67
C HIS A 68 18.96 -4.78 27.66
N ARG A 69 17.82 -4.09 27.54
CA ARG A 69 16.92 -4.32 26.43
C ARG A 69 17.77 -4.01 25.21
N PRO A 70 18.06 -4.97 24.32
CA PRO A 70 18.70 -4.62 23.06
C PRO A 70 17.87 -3.49 22.47
N GLY A 71 18.52 -2.36 22.15
CA GLY A 71 17.84 -1.20 21.62
C GLY A 71 16.93 -1.67 20.49
N ARG A 72 15.62 -1.45 20.63
CA ARG A 72 14.66 -1.88 19.62
C ARG A 72 15.04 -1.20 18.32
N ARG A 73 15.62 -1.97 17.37
CA ARG A 73 15.91 -1.45 16.03
C ARG A 73 14.57 -1.06 15.43
N THR A 74 14.41 0.21 15.12
CA THR A 74 13.26 0.71 14.39
C THR A 74 13.48 0.51 12.90
N VAL A 75 12.47 0.03 12.19
CA VAL A 75 12.44 -0.04 10.73
C VAL A 75 11.99 1.31 10.19
N ARG A 76 12.58 1.75 9.07
CA ARG A 76 12.21 2.96 8.32
C ARG A 76 11.80 2.56 6.90
N ALA A 77 10.75 3.18 6.38
CA ALA A 77 10.38 3.06 4.97
C ALA A 77 11.31 3.87 4.06
N THR A 78 11.64 3.32 2.90
CA THR A 78 12.32 4.01 1.81
C THR A 78 11.62 3.76 0.49
N VAL A 79 11.63 4.75 -0.41
CA VAL A 79 11.14 4.57 -1.77
C VAL A 79 12.23 3.92 -2.60
N ARG A 80 11.86 2.88 -3.34
CA ARG A 80 12.75 2.13 -4.26
C ARG A 80 12.55 2.55 -5.71
N GLY A 81 11.40 3.13 -6.02
CA GLY A 81 11.07 3.63 -7.35
C GLY A 81 9.68 4.22 -7.39
N PHE A 82 9.44 4.99 -8.44
CA PHE A 82 8.14 5.54 -8.79
C PHE A 82 7.73 5.06 -10.17
N SER A 83 6.43 4.91 -10.37
CA SER A 83 5.82 4.64 -11.67
C SER A 83 4.42 5.25 -11.73
N SER A 84 3.86 5.31 -12.92
CA SER A 84 2.45 5.64 -13.12
C SER A 84 1.89 4.76 -14.25
N PRO A 85 0.65 4.23 -14.12
CA PRO A 85 -0.03 3.59 -15.23
C PRO A 85 -0.63 4.61 -16.22
N ASP A 86 -0.77 5.87 -15.84
CA ASP A 86 -1.48 6.89 -16.61
C ASP A 86 -0.52 7.74 -17.47
N ILE A 87 0.74 7.89 -17.03
CA ILE A 87 1.71 8.82 -17.62
C ILE A 87 3.13 8.24 -17.62
N ASP A 88 3.98 8.77 -18.50
CA ASP A 88 5.43 8.59 -18.42
C ASP A 88 6.04 9.66 -17.50
N LEU A 89 6.66 9.27 -16.38
CA LEU A 89 7.17 10.22 -15.39
C LEU A 89 8.36 11.05 -15.89
N ASP A 90 9.07 10.61 -16.93
CA ASP A 90 10.23 11.32 -17.46
C ASP A 90 9.82 12.37 -18.51
N GLU A 91 8.70 12.14 -19.19
CA GLU A 91 8.24 12.95 -20.33
C GLU A 91 6.92 13.70 -20.09
N PHE A 92 6.24 13.45 -18.96
CA PHE A 92 4.90 13.98 -18.76
C PHE A 92 4.84 15.51 -18.74
N ALA A 93 4.05 16.03 -19.67
CA ALA A 93 3.54 17.38 -19.68
C ALA A 93 2.01 17.31 -19.85
N PRO A 94 1.22 17.78 -18.88
CA PRO A 94 -0.24 17.77 -19.00
C PRO A 94 -0.70 18.69 -20.13
N GLU A 95 -1.73 18.26 -20.86
CA GLU A 95 -2.37 19.08 -21.92
C GLU A 95 -2.95 20.39 -21.35
N ASP A 96 -3.58 20.33 -20.18
CA ASP A 96 -4.01 21.50 -19.40
C ASP A 96 -3.20 21.55 -18.08
N PRO A 97 -2.16 22.40 -17.98
CA PRO A 97 -1.36 22.55 -16.77
C PRO A 97 -2.15 22.97 -15.52
N GLU A 98 -3.30 23.61 -15.70
CA GLU A 98 -4.17 24.06 -14.60
C GLU A 98 -5.17 22.98 -14.19
N SER A 99 -5.36 21.92 -14.99
CA SER A 99 -6.40 20.90 -14.77
C SER A 99 -5.98 19.50 -15.20
N PHE A 100 -5.09 18.87 -14.44
CA PHE A 100 -4.73 17.46 -14.62
C PHE A 100 -4.91 16.63 -13.35
N ALA A 101 -4.97 15.31 -13.54
CA ALA A 101 -4.78 14.30 -12.51
C ALA A 101 -4.11 13.04 -13.07
N PHE A 102 -3.37 12.31 -12.25
CA PHE A 102 -2.80 11.00 -12.57
C PHE A 102 -2.55 10.18 -11.30
N LEU A 103 -2.47 8.87 -11.44
CA LEU A 103 -2.09 7.94 -10.39
C LEU A 103 -0.57 7.84 -10.30
N LEU A 104 0.00 8.18 -9.15
CA LEU A 104 1.39 7.95 -8.81
C LEU A 104 1.52 6.70 -7.94
N GLN A 105 2.38 5.78 -8.35
CA GLN A 105 2.71 4.57 -7.61
C GLN A 105 4.14 4.69 -7.06
N ALA A 106 4.30 4.43 -5.76
CA ALA A 106 5.59 4.32 -5.10
C ALA A 106 5.82 2.88 -4.67
N ILE A 107 6.97 2.31 -5.05
CA ILE A 107 7.41 1.02 -4.53
C ILE A 107 8.20 1.28 -3.25
N VAL A 108 7.69 0.83 -2.11
CA VAL A 108 8.24 1.17 -0.79
C VAL A 108 8.69 -0.10 -0.07
N GLY A 109 9.87 -0.08 0.54
CA GLY A 109 10.37 -1.19 1.34
C GLY A 109 11.07 -0.72 2.61
N PRO A 110 11.51 -1.63 3.49
CA PRO A 110 12.42 -1.27 4.56
C PRO A 110 13.75 -0.76 3.97
N GLU A 111 14.37 0.20 4.66
CA GLU A 111 15.71 0.73 4.34
C GLU A 111 16.74 -0.41 4.24
N ASP A 112 16.72 -1.31 5.21
CA ASP A 112 17.54 -2.52 5.25
C ASP A 112 16.66 -3.77 5.16
N GLY A 113 16.68 -4.47 4.02
CA GLY A 113 16.17 -5.84 3.92
C GLY A 113 15.03 -6.08 2.91
N PRO A 114 14.51 -7.32 2.89
CA PRO A 114 13.46 -7.73 1.96
C PRO A 114 12.08 -7.20 2.40
N GLY A 115 11.18 -7.04 1.42
CA GLY A 115 9.85 -6.48 1.61
C GLY A 115 9.62 -5.32 0.65
N SER A 116 8.44 -5.27 0.05
CA SER A 116 8.02 -4.18 -0.83
C SER A 116 6.51 -4.10 -0.84
N GLU A 117 6.00 -2.88 -0.81
CA GLU A 117 4.60 -2.56 -0.97
C GLU A 117 4.45 -1.58 -2.13
N SER A 118 3.36 -1.71 -2.87
CA SER A 118 2.94 -0.70 -3.85
C SER A 118 1.96 0.24 -3.18
N LEU A 119 2.38 1.49 -2.97
CA LEU A 119 1.57 2.54 -2.39
C LEU A 119 1.14 3.54 -3.47
N GLN A 120 -0.15 3.83 -3.55
CA GLN A 120 -0.72 4.67 -4.60
C GLN A 120 -1.23 6.00 -4.07
N PHE A 121 -1.04 7.04 -4.88
CA PHE A 121 -1.50 8.41 -4.64
C PHE A 121 -2.14 8.96 -5.89
N THR A 122 -3.22 9.72 -5.76
CA THR A 122 -3.74 10.54 -6.86
C THR A 122 -3.17 11.93 -6.77
N VAL A 123 -2.38 12.31 -7.77
CA VAL A 123 -1.83 13.66 -7.90
C VAL A 123 -2.78 14.47 -8.76
N CYS A 124 -3.26 15.62 -8.28
CA CYS A 124 -4.18 16.45 -9.05
C CYS A 124 -4.02 17.94 -8.77
N THR A 125 -4.56 18.75 -9.68
CA THR A 125 -4.65 20.21 -9.49
C THR A 125 -5.92 20.60 -8.73
N PRO A 126 -5.93 21.74 -8.01
CA PRO A 126 -7.15 22.26 -7.38
C PRO A 126 -8.33 22.39 -8.34
N ARG A 127 -8.08 22.83 -9.59
CA ARG A 127 -9.14 22.98 -10.60
C ARG A 127 -9.71 21.64 -11.03
N HIS A 128 -8.86 20.62 -11.22
CA HIS A 128 -9.34 19.27 -11.52
C HIS A 128 -10.15 18.70 -10.36
N LEU A 129 -9.67 18.87 -9.12
CA LEU A 129 -10.40 18.43 -7.93
C LEU A 129 -11.75 19.15 -7.76
N SER A 130 -11.82 20.46 -8.00
CA SER A 130 -13.07 21.23 -7.96
C SER A 130 -14.09 20.68 -8.95
N ARG A 131 -13.68 20.46 -10.20
CA ARG A 131 -14.54 19.86 -11.24
C ARG A 131 -15.04 18.48 -10.82
N LEU A 132 -14.17 17.66 -10.25
CA LEU A 132 -14.55 16.33 -9.77
C LEU A 132 -15.58 16.39 -8.62
N ILE A 133 -15.44 17.38 -7.71
CA ILE A 133 -16.41 17.62 -6.63
C ILE A 133 -17.73 18.15 -7.19
N GLU A 134 -17.69 19.05 -8.17
CA GLU A 134 -18.91 19.53 -8.86
C GLU A 134 -19.67 18.39 -9.52
N ASP A 135 -18.96 17.44 -10.12
CA ASP A 135 -19.55 16.28 -10.81
C ASP A 135 -20.06 15.20 -9.86
N LEU A 136 -19.32 14.89 -8.78
CA LEU A 136 -19.61 13.76 -7.88
C LEU A 136 -20.24 14.17 -6.54
N GLY A 137 -20.20 15.45 -6.19
CA GLY A 137 -20.65 16.02 -4.91
C GLY A 137 -19.71 15.74 -3.72
N VAL A 138 -19.00 14.61 -3.73
CA VAL A 138 -18.06 14.20 -2.68
C VAL A 138 -16.91 13.40 -3.29
N VAL A 139 -15.70 13.63 -2.77
CA VAL A 139 -14.48 12.91 -3.19
C VAL A 139 -13.72 12.46 -1.94
N PRO A 140 -13.31 11.18 -1.83
CA PRO A 140 -12.51 10.71 -0.70
C PRO A 140 -11.13 11.38 -0.70
N GLY A 141 -10.68 11.80 0.50
CA GLY A 141 -9.41 12.51 0.71
C GLY A 141 -8.15 11.62 0.70
N HIS A 142 -8.32 10.32 0.87
CA HIS A 142 -7.21 9.40 1.13
C HIS A 142 -6.32 9.23 -0.10
N GLY A 143 -5.00 9.34 0.08
CA GLY A 143 -4.04 9.26 -1.02
C GLY A 143 -4.06 10.44 -1.99
N LEU A 144 -4.78 11.53 -1.72
CA LEU A 144 -4.77 12.71 -2.59
C LEU A 144 -3.55 13.60 -2.31
N VAL A 145 -2.85 13.97 -3.38
CA VAL A 145 -1.74 14.93 -3.39
C VAL A 145 -2.13 16.08 -4.32
N VAL A 146 -2.56 17.19 -3.73
CA VAL A 146 -3.01 18.37 -4.50
C VAL A 146 -1.84 19.31 -4.77
N VAL A 147 -1.63 19.66 -6.04
CA VAL A 147 -0.49 20.45 -6.52
C VAL A 147 -0.95 21.62 -7.37
N GLU A 148 -0.34 22.79 -7.22
CA GLU A 148 -0.73 23.97 -8.01
C GLU A 148 -0.29 23.86 -9.49
N THR A 149 0.89 23.28 -9.73
CA THR A 149 1.44 23.07 -11.09
C THR A 149 2.13 21.72 -11.20
N CYS A 150 2.28 21.22 -12.42
CA CYS A 150 3.00 19.98 -12.68
C CYS A 150 4.52 20.19 -12.53
N ARG A 151 5.01 19.98 -11.30
CA ARG A 151 6.42 19.96 -10.94
C ARG A 151 6.77 18.57 -10.43
N LEU A 152 6.91 17.59 -11.33
CA LEU A 152 7.07 16.18 -10.96
C LEU A 152 8.22 15.98 -9.96
N ASP A 153 9.35 16.65 -10.16
CA ASP A 153 10.47 16.66 -9.21
C ASP A 153 10.04 16.97 -7.77
N ARG A 154 9.18 17.97 -7.58
CA ARG A 154 8.66 18.37 -6.26
C ARG A 154 7.62 17.39 -5.73
N VAL A 155 6.79 16.82 -6.61
CA VAL A 155 5.79 15.82 -6.24
C VAL A 155 6.48 14.56 -5.72
N LEU A 156 7.43 14.02 -6.48
CA LEU A 156 8.17 12.82 -6.11
C LEU A 156 8.95 13.03 -4.81
N ALA A 157 9.67 14.16 -4.68
CA ALA A 157 10.40 14.48 -3.45
C ALA A 157 9.48 14.67 -2.22
N TYR A 158 8.28 15.25 -2.42
CA TYR A 158 7.30 15.38 -1.35
C TYR A 158 6.81 14.00 -0.89
N VAL A 159 6.43 13.13 -1.82
CA VAL A 159 5.93 11.78 -1.54
C VAL A 159 7.02 10.92 -0.89
N GLU A 160 8.24 10.97 -1.42
CA GLU A 160 9.39 10.28 -0.85
C GLU A 160 9.65 10.70 0.60
N ARG A 161 9.67 12.01 0.87
CA ARG A 161 9.85 12.52 2.24
C ARG A 161 8.70 12.13 3.17
N MET A 162 7.47 12.11 2.66
CA MET A 162 6.30 11.68 3.43
C MET A 162 6.40 10.20 3.83
N ILE A 163 6.83 9.35 2.89
CA ILE A 163 7.08 7.92 3.12
C ILE A 163 8.26 7.71 4.07
N GLY A 164 9.39 8.41 3.87
CA GLY A 164 10.60 8.27 4.69
C GLY A 164 10.45 8.64 6.17
N ARG A 165 9.36 9.35 6.52
CA ARG A 165 8.97 9.64 7.91
C ARG A 165 8.32 8.47 8.61
N GLN A 166 7.90 7.43 7.89
CA GLN A 166 7.23 6.28 8.49
C GLN A 166 8.26 5.33 9.10
N THR A 167 8.13 5.13 10.41
CA THR A 167 8.96 4.22 11.20
C THR A 167 8.11 3.30 12.08
N GLY A 168 8.64 2.14 12.43
CA GLY A 168 7.93 1.15 13.24
C GLY A 168 8.87 0.14 13.89
N GLU A 169 8.33 -0.73 14.73
CA GLU A 169 9.10 -1.79 15.41
C GLU A 169 9.53 -2.90 14.43
N ASP A 170 8.77 -3.06 13.35
CA ASP A 170 8.99 -4.02 12.26
C ASP A 170 8.36 -3.49 10.96
N TRP A 171 8.53 -4.23 9.86
CA TRP A 171 7.94 -3.86 8.57
C TRP A 171 6.40 -3.82 8.58
N PRO A 172 5.68 -4.80 9.15
CA PRO A 172 4.21 -4.73 9.26
C PRO A 172 3.69 -3.47 9.95
N ALA A 173 4.35 -3.00 11.02
CA ALA A 173 3.97 -1.76 11.68
C ALA A 173 4.18 -0.53 10.76
N VAL A 174 5.24 -0.52 9.96
CA VAL A 174 5.50 0.52 8.95
C VAL A 174 4.47 0.45 7.83
N ALA A 175 4.18 -0.72 7.27
CA ALA A 175 3.17 -0.92 6.23
C ALA A 175 1.78 -0.42 6.67
N LYS A 176 1.40 -0.69 7.93
CA LYS A 176 0.18 -0.13 8.52
C LYS A 176 0.19 1.40 8.60
N ASN A 177 1.34 2.02 8.85
CA ASN A 177 1.46 3.49 8.85
C ASN A 177 1.37 4.05 7.42
N LEU A 178 1.95 3.35 6.43
CA LEU A 178 1.87 3.71 5.01
C LEU A 178 0.42 3.67 4.49
N GLY A 179 -0.36 2.65 4.88
CA GLY A 179 -1.78 2.56 4.53
C GLY A 179 -2.68 3.66 5.12
N ARG A 180 -2.16 4.57 5.95
CA ARG A 180 -2.89 5.76 6.40
C ARG A 180 -2.72 6.97 5.48
N ILE A 181 -1.71 6.94 4.61
CA ILE A 181 -1.34 8.09 3.77
C ILE A 181 -1.57 7.82 2.28
N GLY A 182 -1.62 6.55 1.86
CA GLY A 182 -1.87 6.15 0.48
C GLY A 182 -2.56 4.79 0.42
N THR A 183 -3.08 4.46 -0.76
CA THR A 183 -3.86 3.23 -0.97
C THR A 183 -2.93 2.09 -1.37
N MET A 184 -3.07 0.92 -0.74
CA MET A 184 -2.30 -0.27 -1.11
C MET A 184 -2.92 -0.95 -2.34
N GLU A 185 -2.10 -1.58 -3.19
CA GLU A 185 -2.58 -2.27 -4.42
C GLU A 185 -3.64 -3.36 -4.15
N PHE A 186 -3.68 -3.90 -2.93
CA PHE A 186 -4.63 -4.95 -2.52
C PHE A 186 -5.64 -4.49 -1.46
N ASP A 187 -5.71 -3.19 -1.17
CA ASP A 187 -6.80 -2.68 -0.35
C ASP A 187 -8.10 -2.79 -1.15
N ASP A 188 -9.15 -3.34 -0.52
CA ASP A 188 -10.48 -3.36 -1.11
C ASP A 188 -10.92 -1.90 -1.36
N PRO A 189 -11.39 -1.54 -2.57
CA PRO A 189 -11.92 -0.21 -2.82
C PRO A 189 -13.17 -0.01 -1.94
N LEU A 190 -13.13 1.03 -1.10
CA LEU A 190 -14.27 1.47 -0.29
C LEU A 190 -15.46 1.90 -1.15
#